data_AF-A0A0B2VUM6-F1
#
_entry.id   AF-A0A0B2VUM6-F1
#
_cell.length_a   1.000
_cell.length_b   1.000
_cell.length_c   1.000
_cell.angle_alpha   90.00
_cell.angle_beta   90.00
_cell.angle_gamma   90.00
#
_symmetry.space_group_name_H-M   'P 1'
#
loop_
_entity.id
_entity.type
_entity.pdbx_description
1 polymer ?
#
loop_
_entity_poly.entity_id
_entity_poly.type
_entity_poly.pdbx_seq_one_letter_code
_entity_poly.pdbx_strand_id
1 'polypeptide(L)'
;AAKCSFARLRPHYLTVCKPDWSKIDCTDPNTFIENAHCMNTDTRRIRIGRQSFPSGHSIAAVLLLTFIYLYLTGLVKASNIPVLYFLRRIMLLLVGTWAVVVLTTRVTDYWHHPTDVLGGIVVGFSCAYFPLGRRDPSSVYGRRYLQHPNSE
;
A
#
# COMPACT_ATOMS: atom_id res chain seq x y z
N ALA A 1 -14.37 -0.15 -5.16
CA ALA A 1 -15.22 0.71 -4.30
C ALA A 1 -14.46 1.94 -3.79
N ALA A 2 -13.50 1.83 -2.85
CA ALA A 2 -12.86 2.99 -2.21
C ALA A 2 -12.26 4.05 -3.17
N LYS A 3 -11.62 3.62 -4.27
CA LYS A 3 -11.07 4.56 -5.28
C LYS A 3 -12.12 5.44 -5.97
N CYS A 4 -13.33 4.93 -6.14
CA CYS A 4 -14.43 5.66 -6.76
C CYS A 4 -15.20 6.53 -5.73
N SER A 5 -15.12 6.19 -4.44
CA SER A 5 -15.82 6.91 -3.37
C SER A 5 -15.19 8.26 -3.04
N PHE A 6 -13.85 8.37 -3.08
CA PHE A 6 -13.16 9.62 -2.76
C PHE A 6 -12.83 10.47 -3.97
N ALA A 7 -12.73 9.88 -5.17
CA ALA A 7 -12.51 10.55 -6.47
C ALA A 7 -11.48 11.70 -6.47
N ARG A 8 -10.50 11.65 -5.56
CA ARG A 8 -9.51 12.72 -5.38
C ARG A 8 -8.61 12.82 -6.61
N LEU A 9 -8.37 14.04 -7.08
CA LEU A 9 -7.50 14.34 -8.22
C LEU A 9 -6.03 14.13 -7.87
N ARG A 10 -5.26 13.57 -8.82
CA ARG A 10 -3.82 13.35 -8.65
C ARG A 10 -3.06 14.66 -8.79
N PRO A 11 -1.87 14.80 -8.19
CA PRO A 11 -1.03 15.99 -8.38
C PRO A 11 -0.78 16.32 -9.87
N HIS A 12 -0.61 15.30 -10.72
CA HIS A 12 -0.42 15.46 -12.17
C HIS A 12 -1.73 15.55 -12.97
N TYR A 13 -2.90 15.71 -12.34
CA TYR A 13 -4.16 15.73 -13.07
C TYR A 13 -4.27 16.93 -14.02
N LEU A 14 -3.81 18.11 -13.62
CA LEU A 14 -3.87 19.33 -14.45
C LEU A 14 -3.04 19.21 -15.74
N THR A 15 -1.87 18.56 -15.66
CA THR A 15 -1.00 18.34 -16.83
C THR A 15 -1.60 17.32 -17.80
N VAL A 16 -2.35 16.35 -17.28
CA VAL A 16 -3.05 15.34 -18.10
C VAL A 16 -4.33 15.90 -18.71
N CYS A 17 -5.14 16.62 -17.94
CA CYS A 17 -6.42 17.16 -18.39
C CYS A 17 -6.23 18.31 -19.38
N LYS A 18 -5.24 19.20 -19.15
CA LYS A 18 -5.08 20.47 -19.89
C LYS A 18 -6.42 21.20 -19.99
N PRO A 19 -6.90 21.79 -18.89
CA PRO A 19 -8.20 22.44 -18.87
C PRO A 19 -8.23 23.63 -19.84
N ASP A 20 -9.37 23.82 -20.50
CA ASP A 20 -9.63 25.00 -21.30
C ASP A 20 -9.94 26.19 -20.40
N TRP A 21 -8.93 27.02 -20.12
CA TRP A 21 -9.04 28.18 -19.23
C TRP A 21 -10.03 29.23 -19.72
N SER A 22 -10.38 29.24 -21.02
CA SER A 22 -11.37 30.18 -21.56
C SER A 22 -12.80 29.91 -21.08
N LYS A 23 -13.06 28.70 -20.60
CA LYS A 23 -14.38 28.24 -20.12
C LYS A 23 -14.47 28.17 -18.61
N ILE A 24 -13.42 28.62 -17.91
CA ILE A 24 -13.35 28.59 -16.46
C ILE A 24 -13.41 30.03 -15.96
N ASP A 25 -14.44 30.35 -15.19
CA ASP A 25 -14.54 31.62 -14.51
C ASP A 25 -13.73 31.59 -13.22
N CYS A 26 -12.65 32.37 -13.17
CA CYS A 26 -11.74 32.48 -12.03
C CYS A 26 -11.96 33.79 -11.24
N THR A 27 -13.08 34.49 -11.45
CA THR A 27 -13.32 35.82 -10.88
C THR A 27 -13.48 35.78 -9.36
N ASP A 28 -14.05 34.70 -8.83
CA ASP A 28 -14.16 34.48 -7.38
C ASP A 28 -13.13 33.44 -6.90
N PRO A 29 -12.20 33.81 -6.00
CA PRO A 29 -11.19 32.91 -5.46
C PRO A 29 -11.77 31.75 -4.63
N ASN A 30 -13.05 31.81 -4.22
CA ASN A 30 -13.71 30.75 -3.45
C ASN A 30 -14.59 29.81 -4.30
N THR A 31 -14.74 30.08 -5.59
CA THR A 31 -15.59 29.27 -6.46
C THR A 31 -14.91 27.94 -6.80
N PHE A 32 -15.63 26.84 -6.57
CA PHE A 32 -15.14 25.48 -6.82
C PHE A 32 -15.58 24.99 -8.22
N ILE A 33 -14.61 24.55 -9.03
CA ILE A 33 -14.88 24.05 -10.38
C ILE A 33 -15.15 22.55 -10.33
N GLU A 34 -16.43 22.17 -10.40
CA GLU A 34 -16.84 20.76 -10.34
C GLU A 34 -16.42 19.96 -11.59
N ASN A 35 -16.54 20.58 -12.78
CA ASN A 35 -16.29 19.92 -14.06
C ASN A 35 -15.45 20.81 -14.99
N ALA A 36 -14.13 20.57 -15.01
CA ALA A 36 -13.25 21.21 -15.98
C ALA A 36 -13.31 20.50 -17.34
N HIS A 37 -13.48 21.26 -18.42
CA HIS A 37 -13.41 20.73 -19.78
C HIS A 37 -11.95 20.47 -20.16
N CYS A 38 -11.54 19.20 -20.21
CA CYS A 38 -10.20 18.80 -20.61
C CYS A 38 -10.04 18.92 -22.14
N MET A 39 -8.94 19.53 -22.62
CA MET A 39 -8.61 19.55 -24.05
C MET A 39 -7.99 18.24 -24.53
N ASN A 40 -7.45 17.42 -23.63
CA ASN A 40 -6.83 16.15 -23.99
C ASN A 40 -7.90 15.11 -24.38
N THR A 41 -7.69 14.40 -25.50
CA THR A 41 -8.60 13.38 -26.02
C THR A 41 -8.43 12.00 -25.36
N ASP A 42 -7.34 11.78 -24.61
CA ASP A 42 -7.10 10.54 -23.88
C ASP A 42 -7.96 10.47 -22.59
N THR A 43 -9.20 10.03 -22.76
CA THR A 43 -10.18 9.84 -21.68
C THR A 43 -9.70 8.83 -20.62
N ARG A 44 -8.87 7.87 -20.99
CA ARG A 44 -8.32 6.86 -20.07
C ARG A 44 -7.35 7.51 -19.09
N ARG A 45 -6.41 8.33 -19.57
CA ARG A 45 -5.47 9.05 -18.71
C ARG A 45 -6.17 10.04 -17.79
N ILE A 46 -7.17 10.76 -18.30
CA ILE A 46 -7.98 11.69 -17.51
C ILE A 46 -8.70 10.92 -16.38
N ARG A 47 -9.34 9.79 -16.69
CA ARG A 47 -10.02 8.96 -15.68
C ARG A 47 -9.07 8.45 -14.61
N ILE A 48 -7.87 8.02 -14.98
CA ILE A 48 -6.83 7.57 -14.04
C ILE A 48 -6.37 8.72 -13.13
N GLY A 49 -6.23 9.93 -13.69
CA GLY A 49 -5.89 11.13 -12.94
C GLY A 49 -6.94 11.56 -11.91
N ARG A 50 -8.20 11.12 -12.04
CA ARG A 50 -9.27 11.35 -11.05
C ARG A 50 -9.34 10.30 -9.94
N GLN A 51 -8.41 9.35 -9.90
CA GLN A 51 -8.41 8.22 -8.95
C GLN A 51 -7.09 8.15 -8.16
N SER A 52 -6.93 9.02 -7.18
CA SER A 52 -5.70 9.11 -6.36
C SER A 52 -5.74 8.27 -5.10
N PHE A 53 -6.88 8.26 -4.40
CA PHE A 53 -6.98 7.68 -3.07
C PHE A 53 -7.77 6.37 -3.08
N PRO A 54 -7.34 5.31 -2.36
CA PRO A 54 -6.03 5.10 -1.75
C PRO A 54 -5.00 4.53 -2.77
N SER A 55 -3.71 4.67 -2.46
CA SER A 55 -2.62 4.08 -3.25
C SER A 55 -2.65 2.55 -3.16
N GLY A 56 -2.97 1.88 -4.26
CA GLY A 56 -2.98 0.41 -4.33
C GLY A 56 -1.59 -0.22 -4.14
N HIS A 57 -0.54 0.45 -4.61
CA HIS A 57 0.84 -0.01 -4.44
C HIS A 57 1.27 0.05 -2.97
N SER A 58 0.87 1.11 -2.26
CA SER A 58 1.15 1.25 -0.82
C SER A 58 0.43 0.18 0.00
N ILE A 59 -0.84 -0.12 -0.31
CA ILE A 59 -1.59 -1.20 0.34
C ILE A 59 -0.91 -2.55 0.10
N ALA A 60 -0.58 -2.88 -1.15
CA ALA A 60 0.03 -4.16 -1.49
C ALA A 60 1.41 -4.36 -0.83
N ALA A 61 2.25 -3.33 -0.83
CA ALA A 61 3.57 -3.38 -0.20
C ALA A 61 3.48 -3.62 1.32
N VAL A 62 2.56 -2.91 1.99
CA VAL A 62 2.38 -3.02 3.44
C VAL A 62 1.71 -4.34 3.84
N LEU A 63 0.76 -4.82 3.03
CA LEU A 63 0.15 -6.14 3.23
C LEU A 63 1.20 -7.24 3.14
N LEU A 64 2.06 -7.22 2.12
CA LEU A 64 3.13 -8.19 1.95
C LEU A 64 4.13 -8.15 3.12
N LEU A 65 4.58 -6.96 3.51
CA LEU A 65 5.51 -6.79 4.63
C LEU A 65 4.92 -7.33 5.94
N THR A 66 3.65 -6.98 6.23
CA THR A 66 2.96 -7.41 7.46
C THR A 66 2.74 -8.92 7.46
N PHE A 67 2.36 -9.51 6.32
CA PHE A 67 2.24 -10.96 6.17
C PHE A 67 3.56 -11.67 6.44
N ILE A 68 4.65 -11.24 5.79
CA ILE A 68 5.98 -11.84 5.95
C ILE A 68 6.45 -11.72 7.40
N TYR A 69 6.23 -10.57 8.04
CA TYR A 69 6.54 -10.38 9.45
C TYR A 69 5.83 -11.39 10.35
N LEU A 70 4.50 -11.51 10.22
CA LEU A 70 3.72 -12.42 11.05
C LEU A 70 4.09 -13.90 10.78
N TYR A 71 4.23 -14.27 9.51
CA TYR A 71 4.55 -15.64 9.11
C TYR A 71 5.94 -16.08 9.61
N LEU A 72 6.98 -15.26 9.40
CA LEU A 72 8.33 -15.61 9.84
C LEU A 72 8.44 -15.59 11.37
N THR A 73 7.70 -14.70 12.05
CA THR A 73 7.67 -14.69 13.52
C THR A 73 7.06 -15.97 14.07
N GLY A 74 5.95 -16.46 13.48
CA GLY A 74 5.34 -17.73 13.86
C GLY A 74 6.26 -18.93 13.58
N LEU A 75 6.86 -18.97 12.39
CA LEU A 75 7.78 -20.04 11.98
C LEU A 75 8.98 -20.16 12.93
N VAL A 76 9.63 -19.04 13.25
CA VAL A 76 10.79 -19.00 14.12
C VAL A 76 10.45 -19.46 15.54
N LYS A 77 9.30 -19.03 16.08
CA LYS A 77 8.82 -19.47 17.40
C LYS A 77 8.51 -20.96 17.45
N ALA A 78 7.92 -21.51 16.39
CA ALA A 78 7.55 -22.92 16.34
C ALA A 78 8.75 -23.85 16.15
N SER A 79 9.71 -23.48 15.32
CA SER A 79 10.87 -24.34 15.00
C SER A 79 12.03 -24.19 15.99
N ASN A 80 12.16 -23.04 16.66
CA ASN A 80 13.26 -22.72 17.58
C ASN A 80 14.68 -22.95 17.00
N ILE A 81 14.84 -22.81 15.67
CA ILE A 81 16.12 -23.01 14.97
C ILE A 81 16.85 -21.65 14.87
N PRO A 82 18.10 -21.52 15.34
CA PRO A 82 18.85 -20.25 15.34
C PRO A 82 19.04 -19.64 13.95
N VAL A 83 19.24 -20.47 12.91
CA VAL A 83 19.38 -20.02 11.52
C VAL A 83 18.12 -19.30 11.02
N LEU A 84 16.93 -19.74 11.43
CA LEU A 84 15.67 -19.09 11.03
C LEU A 84 15.52 -17.69 11.64
N TYR A 85 16.06 -17.44 12.84
CA TYR A 85 16.09 -16.10 13.42
C TYR A 85 16.93 -15.14 12.57
N PHE A 86 18.07 -15.61 12.06
CA PHE A 86 18.93 -14.81 11.18
C PHE A 86 18.27 -14.55 9.83
N LEU A 87 17.74 -15.59 9.18
CA LEU A 87 17.01 -15.46 7.90
C LEU A 87 15.80 -14.53 8.01
N ARG A 88 15.07 -14.58 9.14
CA ARG A 88 13.97 -13.65 9.41
C ARG A 88 14.44 -12.20 9.37
N ARG A 89 15.56 -11.87 10.02
CA ARG A 89 16.09 -10.50 10.04
C ARG A 89 16.46 -10.03 8.63
N ILE A 90 17.16 -10.86 7.85
CA ILE A 90 17.54 -10.53 6.47
C ILE A 90 16.30 -10.30 5.61
N MET A 91 15.33 -11.21 5.65
CA MET A 91 14.10 -11.09 4.84
C MET A 91 13.30 -9.84 5.20
N LEU A 92 13.20 -9.51 6.48
CA LEU A 92 12.52 -8.29 6.92
C LEU A 92 13.25 -7.02 6.51
N LEU A 93 14.58 -7.02 6.50
CA LEU A 93 15.38 -5.90 5.98
C LEU A 93 15.19 -5.72 4.48
N LEU A 94 15.24 -6.81 3.69
CA LEU A 94 15.07 -6.76 2.24
C LEU A 94 13.66 -6.30 1.85
N VAL A 95 12.63 -6.93 2.42
CA VAL A 95 11.23 -6.58 2.10
C VAL A 95 10.86 -5.22 2.68
N GLY A 96 11.38 -4.87 3.86
CA GLY A 96 11.17 -3.58 4.49
C GLY A 96 11.76 -2.44 3.66
N THR A 97 13.01 -2.57 3.22
CA THR A 97 13.65 -1.57 2.35
C THR A 97 12.93 -1.45 1.01
N TRP A 98 12.56 -2.57 0.38
CA TRP A 98 11.73 -2.56 -0.83
C TRP A 98 10.39 -1.84 -0.62
N ALA A 99 9.68 -2.11 0.48
CA ALA A 99 8.42 -1.45 0.79
C ALA A 99 8.60 0.07 0.97
N VAL A 100 9.66 0.50 1.66
CA VAL A 100 9.99 1.93 1.81
C VAL A 100 10.29 2.58 0.46
N VAL A 101 11.03 1.91 -0.42
CA VAL A 101 11.28 2.41 -1.79
C VAL A 101 9.97 2.54 -2.57
N VAL A 102 9.07 1.56 -2.47
CA VAL A 102 7.75 1.64 -3.12
C VAL A 102 6.92 2.79 -2.55
N LEU A 103 6.94 3.01 -1.24
CA LEU A 103 6.18 4.08 -0.59
C LEU A 103 6.71 5.47 -0.98
N THR A 104 8.03 5.63 -0.98
CA THR A 104 8.70 6.89 -1.34
C THR A 104 8.54 7.23 -2.81
N THR A 105 8.76 6.28 -3.72
CA THR A 105 8.57 6.48 -5.17
C THR A 105 7.16 6.96 -5.52
N ARG A 106 6.13 6.51 -4.79
CA ARG A 106 4.74 6.96 -5.02
C ARG A 106 4.50 8.43 -4.67
N VAL A 107 5.29 8.97 -3.75
CA VAL A 107 5.26 10.39 -3.38
C VAL A 107 6.16 11.21 -4.31
N THR A 108 7.40 10.76 -4.53
CA THR A 108 8.39 11.50 -5.35
C THR A 108 7.99 11.60 -6.81
N ASP A 109 7.29 10.59 -7.34
CA ASP A 109 6.86 10.59 -8.74
C ASP A 109 5.54 11.37 -8.96
N TYR A 110 5.04 12.10 -7.94
CA TYR A 110 3.79 12.89 -8.00
C TYR A 110 2.54 12.10 -8.41
N TRP A 111 2.53 10.78 -8.18
CA TRP A 111 1.36 9.94 -8.44
C TRP A 111 0.32 10.03 -7.32
N HIS A 112 0.78 10.21 -6.08
CA HIS A 112 -0.08 10.21 -4.90
C HIS A 112 0.34 11.30 -3.92
N HIS A 113 -0.62 11.85 -3.18
CA HIS A 113 -0.29 12.69 -2.03
C HIS A 113 0.28 11.82 -0.88
N PRO A 114 1.15 12.37 -0.02
CA PRO A 114 1.63 11.66 1.17
C PRO A 114 0.49 11.08 2.03
N THR A 115 -0.63 11.81 2.13
CA THR A 115 -1.84 11.37 2.85
C THR A 115 -2.46 10.11 2.25
N ASP A 116 -2.38 9.93 0.93
CA ASP A 116 -2.95 8.77 0.24
C ASP A 116 -2.09 7.52 0.47
N VAL A 117 -0.79 7.72 0.66
CA VAL A 117 0.18 6.68 1.04
C VAL A 117 -0.04 6.26 2.49
N LEU A 118 -0.21 7.21 3.42
CA LEU A 118 -0.53 6.93 4.81
C LEU A 118 -1.84 6.14 4.96
N GLY A 119 -2.90 6.55 4.25
CA GLY A 119 -4.15 5.78 4.22
C GLY A 119 -3.95 4.35 3.71
N GLY A 120 -3.11 4.17 2.69
CA GLY A 120 -2.74 2.85 2.19
C GLY A 120 -1.99 1.99 3.20
N ILE A 121 -1.11 2.58 4.01
CA ILE A 121 -0.40 1.89 5.10
C ILE A 121 -1.38 1.37 6.15
N VAL A 122 -2.27 2.25 6.64
CA VAL A 122 -3.24 1.89 7.69
C VAL A 122 -4.16 0.76 7.23
N VAL A 123 -4.69 0.86 6.00
CA VAL A 123 -5.56 -0.17 5.43
C VAL A 123 -4.81 -1.47 5.22
N GLY A 124 -3.62 -1.44 4.60
CA GLY A 124 -2.82 -2.64 4.34
C GLY A 124 -2.43 -3.38 5.62
N PHE A 125 -2.01 -2.64 6.64
CA PHE A 125 -1.67 -3.22 7.95
C PHE A 125 -2.90 -3.84 8.62
N SER A 126 -4.03 -3.13 8.67
CA SER A 126 -5.26 -3.61 9.30
C SER A 126 -5.77 -4.89 8.64
N CYS A 127 -5.78 -4.94 7.30
CA CYS A 127 -6.22 -6.10 6.54
C CYS A 127 -5.35 -7.35 6.78
N ALA A 128 -4.04 -7.18 7.03
CA ALA A 128 -3.14 -8.30 7.31
C ALA A 128 -3.15 -8.68 8.80
N TYR A 129 -3.10 -7.69 9.69
CA TYR A 129 -2.93 -7.90 11.12
C TYR A 129 -4.15 -8.54 11.78
N PHE A 130 -5.37 -8.10 11.47
CA PHE A 130 -6.56 -8.66 12.13
C PHE A 130 -6.79 -10.16 11.87
N PRO A 131 -6.67 -10.69 10.63
CA PRO A 131 -6.87 -12.12 10.38
C PRO A 131 -5.67 -12.99 10.78
N LEU A 132 -4.44 -12.46 10.76
CA LEU A 132 -3.22 -13.26 10.99
C LEU A 132 -2.64 -13.08 12.39
N GLY A 133 -2.70 -11.87 12.95
CA GLY A 133 -2.15 -11.56 14.27
C GLY A 133 -2.94 -12.18 15.42
N ARG A 134 -4.22 -12.53 15.20
CA ARG A 134 -5.05 -13.25 16.18
C ARG A 134 -4.93 -14.77 16.12
N ARG A 135 -4.22 -15.33 15.14
CA ARG A 135 -4.06 -16.79 15.05
C ARG A 135 -2.97 -17.23 16.02
N ASP A 136 -3.32 -18.19 16.88
CA ASP A 136 -2.36 -18.83 17.75
C ASP A 136 -1.31 -19.58 16.91
N PRO A 137 0.00 -19.28 17.07
CA PRO A 137 1.06 -20.00 16.37
C PRO A 137 0.97 -21.51 16.56
N SER A 138 0.49 -21.98 17.71
CA SER A 138 0.33 -23.41 18.01
C SER A 138 -0.72 -24.09 17.12
N SER A 139 -1.80 -23.40 16.76
CA SER A 139 -2.85 -23.94 15.87
C SER A 139 -2.39 -24.06 14.41
N VAL A 140 -1.56 -23.11 13.94
CA VAL A 140 -1.12 -23.05 12.54
C VAL A 140 0.16 -23.86 12.30
N TYR A 141 1.09 -23.84 13.26
CA TYR A 141 2.39 -24.50 13.16
C TYR A 141 2.50 -25.77 14.01
N GLY A 142 1.47 -26.13 14.80
CA GLY A 142 1.49 -27.30 15.69
C GLY A 142 1.69 -28.65 14.97
N ARG A 143 1.39 -28.73 13.67
CA ARG A 143 1.70 -29.92 12.86
C ARG A 143 3.17 -30.00 12.40
N ARG A 144 3.96 -28.97 12.69
CA ARG A 144 5.42 -28.86 12.44
C ARG A 144 6.21 -28.72 13.74
N TYR A 145 5.76 -29.37 14.82
CA TYR A 145 6.71 -29.91 15.78
C TYR A 145 7.59 -30.90 15.02
N LEU A 146 8.67 -30.38 14.42
CA LEU A 146 9.75 -31.18 13.88
C LEU A 146 10.24 -32.00 15.07
N GLN A 147 9.89 -33.28 15.08
CA GLN A 147 10.38 -34.24 16.04
C GLN A 147 11.90 -34.08 16.07
N HIS A 148 12.44 -33.62 17.20
CA HIS A 148 13.89 -33.55 17.37
C HIS A 148 14.41 -34.98 17.14
N PRO A 149 15.33 -35.22 16.20
CA PRO A 149 15.81 -36.57 15.90
C PRO A 149 16.65 -37.19 17.03
N ASN A 150 16.74 -36.55 18.21
CA ASN A 150 17.58 -36.96 19.33
C ASN A 150 16.83 -36.93 20.67
N SER A 151 15.60 -37.47 20.72
CA SER A 151 15.06 -37.98 21.99
C SER A 151 15.11 -39.50 21.90
N GLU A 152 16.16 -40.06 22.52
CA GLU A 152 16.30 -41.48 22.84
C GLU A 152 15.07 -42.05 23.56
#